data_AF-A0A2V8HZC8-F1
#
_entry.id   AF-A0A2V8HZC8-F1
#
_cell.length_a   1.000
_cell.length_b   1.000
_cell.length_c   1.000
_cell.angle_alpha   90.00
_cell.angle_beta   90.00
_cell.angle_gamma   90.00
#
_symmetry.space_group_name_H-M   'P 1'
#
loop_
_entity.id
_entity.type
_entity.pdbx_description
1 polymer ?
#
loop_
_entity_poly.entity_id
_entity_poly.type
_entity_poly.pdbx_seq_one_letter_code
_entity_poly.pdbx_strand_id
1 'polypeptide(L)'
;MAGARRDARLHQLSAAGNARPVSEAAAWRPRVHLADDRHQASLGEFLPVKRALPRQADVVLVSMPFGELFSPSMGLSLLKGALNRDDVASVIRYFGLPFARRIGRPLYFDLSTDDRLSARQLTGEWLFAASLFDRTAEDDEQYFDDILRCRSGWVIEDVAPLHPATIRRLAENRRHVEPFLDECVEEVLALRPRLVGFTTVFQQHVASLALARRLKARAPNVTIVFGGSNCEGVMGAETVRQFPFVDAAVSGEGDLIFPEIVQRVLKGSPLAGLDGVKTRATVRREFLFGSFDNAPPVRDMNALPYPDFDDFFDEFNATGFKSTWQPRLFFETSRGCWWGEKRHCTFCGLNGQTMEFRSKSGARALEELTFIVERHPGCDIQVVDTPA
;
A
#
# COMPACT_ATOMS: atom_id res chain seq x y z
N MET A 1 68.02 36.77 -6.15
CA MET A 1 66.80 36.15 -5.61
C MET A 1 67.06 34.67 -5.42
N ALA A 2 67.24 34.28 -4.16
CA ALA A 2 67.32 32.90 -3.69
C ALA A 2 65.94 32.21 -3.88
N GLY A 3 65.79 30.88 -3.84
CA GLY A 3 66.70 29.84 -3.43
C GLY A 3 66.07 28.46 -3.65
N ALA A 4 66.91 27.46 -3.47
CA ALA A 4 66.77 26.07 -3.89
C ALA A 4 65.92 25.20 -2.95
N ARG A 5 65.57 24.02 -3.49
CA ARG A 5 65.14 22.77 -2.84
C ARG A 5 65.68 22.57 -1.42
N ARG A 6 64.90 21.93 -0.53
CA ARG A 6 65.44 21.05 0.51
C ARG A 6 64.44 20.07 1.11
N ASP A 7 65.07 18.99 1.56
CA ASP A 7 64.62 17.75 2.19
C ASP A 7 63.72 17.84 3.44
N ALA A 8 63.15 16.66 3.70
CA ALA A 8 62.50 16.21 4.92
C ALA A 8 63.28 16.42 6.22
N ARG A 9 62.54 16.63 7.33
CA ARG A 9 62.69 15.89 8.60
C ARG A 9 61.59 16.26 9.61
N LEU A 10 60.89 15.22 10.04
CA LEU A 10 60.37 14.92 11.39
C LEU A 10 60.44 16.03 12.46
N HIS A 11 59.29 16.34 13.05
CA HIS A 11 59.15 16.42 14.50
C HIS A 11 57.77 15.92 14.94
N GLN A 12 57.80 14.79 15.66
CA GLN A 12 56.72 14.29 16.51
C GLN A 12 56.50 15.26 17.67
N LEU A 13 55.24 15.56 17.99
CA LEU A 13 54.80 15.76 19.37
C LEU A 13 53.43 15.09 19.55
N SER A 14 53.43 14.10 20.43
CA SER A 14 52.30 13.30 20.86
C SER A 14 51.39 14.08 21.81
N ALA A 15 50.08 13.89 21.68
CA ALA A 15 49.16 13.94 22.81
C ALA A 15 48.21 12.75 22.70
N ALA A 16 48.48 11.74 23.51
CA ALA A 16 47.61 10.59 23.72
C ALA A 16 46.34 11.03 24.45
N GLY A 17 45.20 10.50 24.02
CA GLY A 17 43.89 10.74 24.64
C GLY A 17 42.86 9.72 24.17
N ASN A 18 42.98 8.49 24.67
CA ASN A 18 41.94 7.45 24.80
C ASN A 18 40.80 7.39 23.77
N ALA A 19 41.00 6.63 22.69
CA ALA A 19 39.90 6.00 21.98
C ALA A 19 39.51 4.70 22.69
N ARG A 20 38.30 4.64 23.27
CA ARG A 20 37.67 3.38 23.69
C ARG A 20 37.02 2.74 22.46
N PRO A 21 37.13 1.41 22.25
CA PRO A 21 36.48 0.75 21.14
C PRO A 21 34.96 0.77 21.32
N VAL A 22 34.25 1.14 20.26
CA VAL A 22 32.79 1.03 20.15
C VAL A 22 32.47 -0.46 20.15
N SER A 23 31.86 -0.94 21.23
CA SER A 23 31.35 -2.31 21.34
C SER A 23 30.27 -2.53 20.28
N GLU A 24 30.35 -3.67 19.59
CA GLU A 24 29.39 -4.17 18.61
C GLU A 24 27.95 -3.98 19.12
N ALA A 25 27.22 -3.05 18.49
CA ALA A 25 25.78 -2.96 18.66
C ALA A 25 25.18 -4.19 17.97
N ALA A 26 24.64 -5.11 18.78
CA ALA A 26 23.92 -6.27 18.32
C ALA A 26 22.79 -5.83 17.38
N ALA A 27 22.93 -6.16 16.09
CA ALA A 27 21.89 -5.98 15.10
C ALA A 27 20.64 -6.77 15.53
N TRP A 28 19.57 -6.06 15.87
CA TRP A 28 18.26 -6.66 16.11
C TRP A 28 17.75 -7.23 14.78
N ARG A 29 17.79 -8.57 14.65
CA ARG A 29 17.19 -9.31 13.55
C ARG A 29 15.85 -9.88 14.05
N PRO A 30 14.71 -9.58 13.42
CA PRO A 30 13.48 -10.28 13.75
C PRO A 30 13.66 -11.76 13.41
N ARG A 31 13.48 -12.64 14.40
CA ARG A 31 13.41 -14.08 14.17
C ARG A 31 12.08 -14.39 13.49
N VAL A 32 12.06 -14.35 12.17
CA VAL A 32 11.03 -15.05 11.40
C VAL A 32 11.35 -16.53 11.52
N HIS A 33 10.55 -17.27 12.29
CA HIS A 33 10.59 -18.73 12.25
C HIS A 33 10.09 -19.19 10.87
N LEU A 34 11.01 -19.28 9.91
CA LEU A 34 10.81 -20.04 8.69
C LEU A 34 10.76 -21.52 9.10
N ALA A 35 9.55 -22.05 9.28
CA ALA A 35 9.37 -23.49 9.29
C ALA A 35 9.89 -24.06 7.95
N ASP A 36 10.66 -25.14 8.02
CA ASP A 36 11.31 -25.81 6.90
C ASP A 36 10.23 -26.30 5.91
N ASP A 37 9.98 -25.54 4.84
CA ASP A 37 9.01 -25.82 3.77
C ASP A 37 9.54 -26.93 2.84
N ARG A 38 9.65 -28.14 3.38
CA ARG A 38 9.73 -29.36 2.59
C ARG A 38 8.42 -30.08 2.79
N HIS A 39 7.36 -29.69 2.11
CA HIS A 39 6.20 -30.51 1.72
C HIS A 39 5.33 -29.65 0.76
N GLN A 40 5.62 -29.72 -0.54
CA GLN A 40 4.66 -29.28 -1.57
C GLN A 40 3.52 -30.28 -1.60
N ALA A 41 2.49 -30.05 -0.78
CA ALA A 41 1.24 -30.77 -0.89
C ALA A 41 0.48 -30.28 -2.13
N SER A 42 0.08 -31.22 -2.98
CA SER A 42 -0.73 -31.00 -4.17
C SER A 42 -1.98 -30.17 -3.84
N LEU A 43 -2.16 -29.07 -4.57
CA LEU A 43 -3.36 -28.23 -4.51
C LEU A 43 -4.58 -29.03 -4.98
N GLY A 44 -5.30 -29.65 -4.04
CA GLY A 44 -6.61 -30.25 -4.31
C GLY A 44 -7.64 -29.18 -4.68
N GLU A 45 -8.62 -29.55 -5.49
CA GLU A 45 -9.83 -28.74 -5.71
C GLU A 45 -10.56 -28.55 -4.38
N PHE A 46 -10.76 -27.30 -3.96
CA PHE A 46 -11.46 -27.00 -2.71
C PHE A 46 -12.67 -26.10 -2.94
N LEU A 47 -13.77 -26.58 -2.38
CA LEU A 47 -15.11 -25.98 -2.36
C LEU A 47 -15.14 -24.75 -1.45
N PRO A 48 -15.89 -23.68 -1.82
CA PRO A 48 -15.91 -22.43 -1.07
C PRO A 48 -16.67 -22.56 0.26
N VAL A 49 -16.03 -22.10 1.35
CA VAL A 49 -16.68 -21.87 2.64
C VAL A 49 -17.57 -20.62 2.49
N LYS A 50 -18.89 -20.83 2.50
CA LYS A 50 -19.90 -19.79 2.25
C LYS A 50 -20.23 -18.98 3.50
N ARG A 51 -19.68 -17.77 3.61
CA ARG A 51 -20.54 -16.61 3.91
C ARG A 51 -20.92 -16.04 2.54
N ALA A 52 -22.21 -16.01 2.24
CA ALA A 52 -22.66 -15.49 0.95
C ALA A 52 -22.32 -14.00 0.92
N LEU A 53 -21.40 -13.62 0.03
CA LEU A 53 -21.18 -12.23 -0.32
C LEU A 53 -22.53 -11.58 -0.60
N PRO A 54 -22.74 -10.32 -0.17
CA PRO A 54 -23.99 -9.65 -0.44
C PRO A 54 -24.27 -9.68 -1.94
N ARG A 55 -25.52 -9.97 -2.32
CA ARG A 55 -25.94 -10.02 -3.75
C ARG A 55 -25.73 -8.69 -4.48
N GLN A 56 -25.52 -7.61 -3.72
CA GLN A 56 -25.25 -6.27 -4.21
C GLN A 56 -24.52 -5.47 -3.13
N ALA A 57 -23.58 -4.62 -3.51
CA ALA A 57 -22.96 -3.63 -2.65
C ALA A 57 -22.96 -2.28 -3.38
N ASP A 58 -23.26 -1.19 -2.67
CA ASP A 58 -23.18 0.16 -3.23
C ASP A 58 -21.73 0.58 -3.45
N VAL A 59 -20.84 0.17 -2.54
CA VAL A 59 -19.42 0.49 -2.53
C VAL A 59 -18.58 -0.78 -2.47
N VAL A 60 -17.62 -0.91 -3.38
CA VAL A 60 -16.58 -1.95 -3.31
C VAL A 60 -15.24 -1.29 -3.04
N LEU A 61 -14.62 -1.62 -1.93
CA LEU A 61 -13.27 -1.19 -1.58
C LEU A 61 -12.28 -2.26 -2.02
N VAL A 62 -11.16 -1.87 -2.63
CA VAL A 62 -10.23 -2.80 -3.28
C VAL A 62 -8.82 -2.59 -2.77
N SER A 63 -8.19 -3.67 -2.35
CA SER A 63 -6.75 -3.79 -2.08
C SER A 63 -6.12 -4.74 -3.09
N MET A 64 -5.41 -4.18 -4.08
CA MET A 64 -4.70 -4.98 -5.09
C MET A 64 -3.34 -5.48 -4.58
N PRO A 65 -2.73 -6.49 -5.21
CA PRO A 65 -1.30 -6.75 -5.05
C PRO A 65 -0.47 -5.48 -5.39
N PHE A 66 0.64 -5.18 -4.71
CA PHE A 66 1.32 -5.95 -3.67
C PHE A 66 1.21 -5.31 -2.28
N GLY A 67 0.00 -5.25 -1.73
CA GLY A 67 -0.20 -4.89 -0.32
C GLY A 67 0.14 -6.04 0.64
N GLU A 68 0.09 -5.78 1.95
CA GLU A 68 0.42 -6.81 2.93
C GLU A 68 -0.53 -8.00 2.93
N LEU A 69 0.06 -9.20 2.88
CA LEU A 69 -0.68 -10.41 2.58
C LEU A 69 -1.50 -10.93 3.76
N PHE A 70 -0.96 -10.84 4.98
CA PHE A 70 -1.57 -11.42 6.18
C PHE A 70 -2.02 -10.37 7.21
N SER A 71 -2.19 -9.13 6.75
CA SER A 71 -2.75 -8.05 7.55
C SER A 71 -3.81 -7.30 6.75
N PRO A 72 -5.03 -7.10 7.27
CA PRO A 72 -6.01 -6.27 6.59
C PRO A 72 -5.54 -4.81 6.53
N SER A 73 -5.98 -4.11 5.50
CA SER A 73 -5.78 -2.66 5.38
C SER A 73 -6.57 -1.92 6.46
N MET A 74 -5.87 -1.30 7.41
CA MET A 74 -6.49 -0.48 8.46
C MET A 74 -7.35 0.63 7.86
N GLY A 75 -6.84 1.33 6.84
CA GLY A 75 -7.56 2.41 6.16
C GLY A 75 -8.88 1.95 5.56
N LEU A 76 -8.88 0.88 4.76
CA LEU A 76 -10.12 0.36 4.18
C LEU A 76 -11.11 -0.14 5.24
N SER A 77 -10.60 -0.74 6.32
CA SER A 77 -11.42 -1.28 7.41
C SER A 77 -12.10 -0.16 8.22
N LEU A 78 -11.41 0.98 8.41
CA LEU A 78 -12.00 2.20 9.00
C LEU A 78 -13.03 2.82 8.08
N LEU A 79 -12.75 2.92 6.77
CA LEU A 79 -13.72 3.44 5.80
C LEU A 79 -14.98 2.57 5.78
N LYS A 80 -14.83 1.24 5.78
CA LYS A 80 -15.97 0.31 5.90
C LYS A 80 -16.74 0.52 7.20
N GLY A 81 -16.04 0.68 8.34
CA GLY A 81 -16.68 1.01 9.61
C GLY A 81 -17.49 2.31 9.58
N ALA A 82 -17.04 3.33 8.86
CA ALA A 82 -17.79 4.58 8.65
C ALA A 82 -19.01 4.35 7.76
N LEU A 83 -18.86 3.60 6.67
CA LEU A 83 -19.98 3.27 5.77
C LEU A 83 -21.05 2.43 6.46
N ASN A 84 -20.66 1.48 7.31
CA ASN A 84 -21.60 0.70 8.12
C ASN A 84 -22.41 1.59 9.07
N ARG A 85 -21.79 2.61 9.66
CA ARG A 85 -22.46 3.59 10.53
C ARG A 85 -23.49 4.42 9.76
N ASP A 86 -23.23 4.69 8.48
CA ASP A 86 -24.09 5.46 7.58
C ASP A 86 -25.08 4.57 6.80
N ASP A 87 -25.24 3.31 7.20
CA ASP A 87 -26.10 2.30 6.56
C ASP A 87 -25.83 2.11 5.05
N VAL A 88 -24.58 2.30 4.61
CA VAL A 88 -24.15 2.06 3.22
C VAL A 88 -23.63 0.64 3.05
N ALA A 89 -24.26 -0.11 2.16
CA ALA A 89 -23.83 -1.47 1.82
C ALA A 89 -22.44 -1.44 1.16
N SER A 90 -21.43 -1.95 1.85
CA SER A 90 -20.06 -1.96 1.37
C SER A 90 -19.35 -3.28 1.62
N VAL A 91 -18.35 -3.58 0.79
CA VAL A 91 -17.52 -4.77 0.93
C VAL A 91 -16.09 -4.47 0.48
N ILE A 92 -15.11 -5.04 1.17
CA ILE A 92 -13.70 -4.97 0.80
C ILE A 92 -13.33 -6.23 0.00
N ARG A 93 -12.42 -6.07 -0.97
CA ARG A 93 -11.79 -7.15 -1.72
C ARG A 93 -10.28 -7.13 -1.58
N TYR A 94 -9.72 -8.23 -1.08
CA TYR A 94 -8.29 -8.41 -0.83
C TYR A 94 -7.64 -9.28 -1.90
N PHE A 95 -7.53 -8.73 -3.11
CA PHE A 95 -7.01 -9.47 -4.27
C PHE A 95 -5.52 -9.88 -4.16
N GLY A 96 -4.80 -9.36 -3.16
CA GLY A 96 -3.49 -9.90 -2.75
C GLY A 96 -3.51 -11.40 -2.41
N LEU A 97 -4.56 -11.85 -1.71
CA LEU A 97 -4.71 -13.24 -1.26
C LEU A 97 -4.81 -14.25 -2.42
N PRO A 98 -5.77 -14.14 -3.36
CA PRO A 98 -5.83 -15.03 -4.51
C PRO A 98 -4.61 -14.91 -5.43
N PHE A 99 -4.02 -13.71 -5.56
CA PHE A 99 -2.82 -13.55 -6.38
C PHE A 99 -1.61 -14.28 -5.78
N ALA A 100 -1.40 -14.20 -4.46
CA ALA A 100 -0.34 -14.93 -3.77
C ALA A 100 -0.46 -16.44 -3.91
N ARG A 101 -1.69 -16.98 -3.96
CA ARG A 101 -1.92 -18.41 -4.26
C ARG A 101 -1.48 -18.77 -5.67
N ARG A 102 -1.64 -17.85 -6.63
CA ARG A 102 -1.34 -18.07 -8.04
C ARG A 102 0.15 -18.00 -8.35
N ILE A 103 0.86 -17.01 -7.83
CA ILE A 103 2.30 -16.83 -8.08
C ILE A 103 3.21 -17.51 -7.04
N GLY A 104 2.59 -18.01 -5.96
CA GLY A 104 3.27 -18.58 -4.82
C GLY A 104 3.63 -17.53 -3.77
N ARG A 105 3.30 -17.85 -2.52
CA ARG A 105 3.55 -17.03 -1.33
C ARG A 105 5.00 -16.49 -1.23
N PRO A 106 6.07 -17.29 -1.43
CA PRO A 106 7.43 -16.77 -1.32
C PRO A 106 7.70 -15.62 -2.30
N LEU A 107 7.21 -15.72 -3.54
CA LEU A 107 7.39 -14.65 -4.52
C LEU A 107 6.57 -13.40 -4.17
N TYR A 108 5.33 -13.59 -3.70
CA TYR A 108 4.51 -12.47 -3.25
C TYR A 108 5.21 -11.67 -2.14
N PHE A 109 5.74 -12.37 -1.12
CA PHE A 109 6.49 -11.72 -0.03
C PHE A 109 7.75 -11.01 -0.54
N ASP A 110 8.52 -11.66 -1.42
CA ASP A 110 9.70 -11.04 -2.02
C ASP A 110 9.34 -9.70 -2.69
N LEU A 111 8.14 -9.56 -3.26
CA LEU A 111 7.63 -8.35 -3.92
C LEU A 111 6.99 -7.33 -2.96
N SER A 112 6.44 -7.74 -1.81
CA SER A 112 5.67 -6.85 -0.92
C SER A 112 6.47 -6.29 0.25
N THR A 113 7.53 -6.96 0.72
CA THR A 113 8.18 -6.62 2.02
C THR A 113 9.56 -5.96 1.92
N ASP A 114 10.01 -5.57 0.72
CA ASP A 114 11.33 -4.92 0.48
C ASP A 114 12.54 -5.71 1.05
N ASP A 115 12.37 -7.02 1.29
CA ASP A 115 13.39 -7.89 1.91
C ASP A 115 14.35 -8.47 0.88
N ARG A 116 13.80 -9.13 -0.16
CA ARG A 116 14.60 -9.77 -1.23
C ARG A 116 14.60 -9.02 -2.54
N LEU A 117 13.50 -8.35 -2.86
CA LEU A 117 13.40 -7.48 -4.04
C LEU A 117 13.13 -6.07 -3.54
N SER A 118 13.91 -5.12 -4.04
CA SER A 118 13.74 -3.76 -3.55
C SER A 118 12.45 -3.14 -4.10
N ALA A 119 11.70 -2.46 -3.24
CA ALA A 119 10.58 -1.63 -3.61
C ALA A 119 10.98 -0.59 -4.68
N ARG A 120 12.25 -0.13 -4.66
CA ARG A 120 12.84 0.80 -5.63
C ARG A 120 12.97 0.22 -7.04
N GLN A 121 12.99 -1.11 -7.18
CA GLN A 121 13.03 -1.76 -8.48
C GLN A 121 11.66 -1.79 -9.16
N LEU A 122 10.56 -1.50 -8.43
CA LEU A 122 9.19 -1.45 -8.96
C LEU A 122 8.76 -2.74 -9.69
N THR A 123 9.29 -3.89 -9.29
CA THR A 123 9.04 -5.19 -9.93
C THR A 123 7.56 -5.57 -9.90
N GLY A 124 6.85 -5.26 -8.83
CA GLY A 124 5.41 -5.46 -8.75
C GLY A 124 4.64 -4.62 -9.75
N GLU A 125 5.03 -3.35 -9.94
CA GLU A 125 4.41 -2.47 -10.93
C GLU A 125 4.72 -2.96 -12.36
N TRP A 126 5.96 -3.38 -12.62
CA TRP A 126 6.35 -3.97 -13.90
C TRP A 126 5.52 -5.20 -14.25
N LEU A 127 5.22 -6.08 -13.28
CA LEU A 127 4.45 -7.29 -13.51
C LEU A 127 3.08 -6.98 -14.15
N PHE A 128 2.41 -5.92 -13.68
CA PHE A 128 1.11 -5.46 -14.19
C PHE A 128 1.20 -4.45 -15.34
N ALA A 129 2.40 -3.95 -15.69
CA ALA A 129 2.56 -2.85 -16.64
C ALA A 129 1.98 -3.11 -18.04
N ALA A 130 2.12 -4.33 -18.59
CA ALA A 130 1.55 -4.68 -19.90
C ALA A 130 0.01 -4.68 -19.91
N SER A 131 -0.62 -4.78 -18.73
CA SER A 131 -2.07 -4.70 -18.59
C SER A 131 -2.59 -3.27 -18.54
N LEU A 132 -1.71 -2.27 -18.60
CA LEU A 132 -2.06 -0.84 -18.56
C LEU A 132 -1.46 -0.05 -19.73
N PHE A 133 -0.20 -0.34 -20.08
CA PHE A 133 0.57 0.35 -21.12
C PHE A 133 0.84 -0.60 -22.29
N ASP A 134 0.90 -0.04 -23.50
CA ASP A 134 1.34 -0.76 -24.69
C ASP A 134 2.86 -0.96 -24.58
N ARG A 135 3.29 -2.19 -24.29
CA ARG A 135 4.70 -2.54 -24.08
C ARG A 135 5.18 -3.58 -25.09
N THR A 136 6.43 -3.47 -25.51
CA THR A 136 7.10 -4.46 -26.35
C THR A 136 8.05 -5.35 -25.54
N ALA A 137 8.57 -6.39 -26.18
CA ALA A 137 9.62 -7.23 -25.59
C ALA A 137 10.93 -6.44 -25.37
N GLU A 138 11.22 -5.44 -26.21
CA GLU A 138 12.38 -4.56 -26.01
C GLU A 138 12.24 -3.72 -24.74
N ASP A 139 11.04 -3.19 -24.44
CA ASP A 139 10.79 -2.41 -23.22
C ASP A 139 11.04 -3.24 -21.94
N ASP A 140 10.74 -4.53 -21.99
CA ASP A 140 10.95 -5.45 -20.88
C ASP A 140 12.42 -5.83 -20.71
N GLU A 141 13.13 -6.12 -21.81
CA GLU A 141 14.58 -6.37 -21.74
C GLU A 141 15.35 -5.14 -21.28
N GLN A 142 14.93 -3.94 -21.72
CA GLN A 142 15.50 -2.70 -21.23
C GLN A 142 15.31 -2.56 -19.72
N TYR A 143 14.10 -2.79 -19.20
CA TYR A 143 13.87 -2.78 -17.76
C TYR A 143 14.73 -3.83 -17.02
N PHE A 144 14.89 -5.03 -17.58
CA PHE A 144 15.73 -6.07 -16.99
C PHE A 144 17.19 -5.66 -16.94
N ASP A 145 17.74 -5.10 -18.00
CA ASP A 145 19.12 -4.64 -18.04
C ASP A 145 19.32 -3.42 -17.13
N ASP A 146 18.50 -2.40 -17.30
CA ASP A 146 18.70 -1.10 -16.67
C ASP A 146 18.45 -1.15 -15.16
N ILE A 147 17.39 -1.86 -14.72
CA ILE A 147 16.90 -1.85 -13.34
C ILE A 147 17.23 -3.14 -12.59
N LEU A 148 16.91 -4.31 -13.17
CA LEU A 148 17.10 -5.57 -12.43
C LEU A 148 18.55 -6.07 -12.44
N ARG A 149 19.31 -5.82 -13.51
CA ARG A 149 20.73 -6.16 -13.64
C ARG A 149 21.64 -4.98 -13.31
N CYS A 150 21.08 -3.82 -12.98
CA CYS A 150 21.80 -2.57 -12.65
C CYS A 150 22.88 -2.23 -13.70
N ARG A 151 22.59 -2.43 -15.00
CA ARG A 151 23.54 -2.19 -16.09
C ARG A 151 23.46 -0.77 -16.64
N SER A 152 22.39 -0.06 -16.31
CA SER A 152 22.31 1.37 -16.63
C SER A 152 23.24 2.16 -15.71
N GLY A 153 23.68 3.34 -16.15
CA GLY A 153 24.37 4.29 -15.28
C GLY A 153 23.49 4.86 -14.15
N TRP A 154 22.21 4.47 -14.09
CA TRP A 154 21.31 4.80 -12.99
C TRP A 154 21.63 3.91 -11.80
N VAL A 155 22.52 4.38 -10.94
CA VAL A 155 22.80 3.71 -9.66
C VAL A 155 21.59 3.92 -8.74
N ILE A 156 20.82 2.85 -8.52
CA ILE A 156 19.91 2.79 -7.38
C ILE A 156 20.77 2.43 -6.17
N GLU A 157 21.03 3.40 -5.30
CA GLU A 157 21.82 3.19 -4.08
C GLU A 157 21.28 2.00 -3.29
N ASP A 158 22.20 1.17 -2.78
CA ASP A 158 21.95 -0.02 -1.96
C ASP A 158 21.13 -1.14 -2.64
N VAL A 159 21.01 -1.16 -3.97
CA VAL A 159 20.33 -2.23 -4.71
C VAL A 159 21.32 -3.07 -5.52
N ALA A 160 21.42 -4.35 -5.17
CA ALA A 160 22.26 -5.32 -5.88
C ALA A 160 21.58 -5.87 -7.16
N PRO A 161 22.36 -6.19 -8.21
CA PRO A 161 21.82 -6.82 -9.40
C PRO A 161 21.23 -8.20 -9.08
N LEU A 162 20.07 -8.49 -9.65
CA LEU A 162 19.39 -9.77 -9.49
C LEU A 162 20.03 -10.85 -10.36
N HIS A 163 20.05 -12.07 -9.82
CA HIS A 163 20.52 -13.23 -10.57
C HIS A 163 19.59 -13.51 -11.78
N PRO A 164 20.12 -13.87 -12.96
CA PRO A 164 19.31 -14.11 -14.16
C PRO A 164 18.19 -15.14 -13.98
N ALA A 165 18.37 -16.13 -13.11
CA ALA A 165 17.31 -17.11 -12.80
C ALA A 165 16.12 -16.47 -12.07
N THR A 166 16.36 -15.49 -11.19
CA THR A 166 15.31 -14.74 -10.50
C THR A 166 14.53 -13.89 -11.49
N ILE A 167 15.20 -13.22 -12.42
CA ILE A 167 14.57 -12.42 -13.48
C ILE A 167 13.67 -13.31 -14.36
N ARG A 168 14.15 -14.49 -14.77
CA ARG A 168 13.33 -15.44 -15.54
C ARG A 168 12.08 -15.89 -14.76
N ARG A 169 12.23 -16.24 -13.48
CA ARG A 169 11.11 -16.61 -12.61
C ARG A 169 10.09 -15.47 -12.49
N LEU A 170 10.54 -14.22 -12.36
CA LEU A 170 9.65 -13.05 -12.34
C LEU A 170 8.88 -12.92 -13.65
N ALA A 171 9.58 -13.02 -14.79
CA ALA A 171 8.96 -12.91 -16.10
C ALA A 171 7.95 -14.02 -16.40
N GLU A 172 8.25 -15.25 -16.02
CA GLU A 172 7.33 -16.38 -16.16
C GLU A 172 6.02 -16.16 -15.38
N ASN A 173 6.06 -15.47 -14.24
CA ASN A 173 4.87 -15.21 -13.43
C ASN A 173 3.92 -14.18 -14.06
N ARG A 174 4.36 -13.41 -15.07
CA ARG A 174 3.51 -12.44 -15.76
C ARG A 174 2.31 -13.09 -16.45
N ARG A 175 2.43 -14.36 -16.85
CA ARG A 175 1.33 -15.15 -17.44
C ARG A 175 0.08 -15.25 -16.55
N HIS A 176 0.24 -15.00 -15.25
CA HIS A 176 -0.84 -15.09 -14.27
C HIS A 176 -1.67 -13.81 -14.15
N VAL A 177 -1.17 -12.68 -14.67
CA VAL A 177 -1.76 -11.34 -14.50
C VAL A 177 -3.06 -11.19 -15.25
N GLU A 178 -3.08 -11.52 -16.55
CA GLU A 178 -4.26 -11.33 -17.40
C GLU A 178 -5.47 -12.13 -16.91
N PRO A 179 -5.37 -13.46 -16.68
CA PRO A 179 -6.49 -14.22 -16.12
C PRO A 179 -6.91 -13.74 -14.73
N PHE A 180 -5.98 -13.17 -13.95
CA PHE A 180 -6.27 -12.68 -12.60
C PHE A 180 -7.11 -11.41 -12.65
N LEU A 181 -6.73 -10.46 -13.50
CA LEU A 181 -7.51 -9.24 -13.69
C LEU A 181 -8.92 -9.54 -14.21
N ASP A 182 -9.06 -10.52 -15.12
CA ASP A 182 -10.38 -10.92 -15.62
C ASP A 182 -11.28 -11.47 -14.50
N GLU A 183 -10.74 -12.32 -13.62
CA GLU A 183 -11.45 -12.82 -12.44
C GLU A 183 -11.83 -11.68 -11.48
N CYS A 184 -10.91 -10.76 -11.20
CA CYS A 184 -11.19 -9.59 -10.35
C CYS A 184 -12.32 -8.72 -10.93
N VAL A 185 -12.35 -8.53 -12.25
CA VAL A 185 -13.41 -7.77 -12.92
C VAL A 185 -14.76 -8.44 -12.75
N GLU A 186 -14.85 -9.75 -13.00
CA GLU A 186 -16.11 -10.49 -12.80
C GLU A 186 -16.59 -10.40 -11.36
N GLU A 187 -15.69 -10.57 -10.40
CA GLU A 187 -16.03 -10.54 -8.98
C GLU A 187 -16.54 -9.17 -8.52
N VAL A 188 -15.89 -8.08 -8.94
CA VAL A 188 -16.33 -6.72 -8.60
C VAL A 188 -17.66 -6.40 -9.29
N LEU A 189 -17.81 -6.70 -10.58
CA LEU A 189 -19.01 -6.36 -11.33
C LEU A 189 -20.24 -7.19 -10.91
N ALA A 190 -20.05 -8.42 -10.41
CA ALA A 190 -21.12 -9.23 -9.85
C ALA A 190 -21.85 -8.53 -8.68
N LEU A 191 -21.15 -7.64 -7.96
CA LEU A 191 -21.70 -6.87 -6.83
C LEU A 191 -22.49 -5.64 -7.28
N ARG A 192 -22.45 -5.29 -8.58
CA ARG A 192 -23.09 -4.12 -9.19
C ARG A 192 -22.82 -2.81 -8.41
N PRO A 193 -21.54 -2.46 -8.16
CA PRO A 193 -21.19 -1.27 -7.41
C PRO A 193 -21.55 0.02 -8.13
N ARG A 194 -21.83 1.05 -7.33
CA ARG A 194 -21.91 2.44 -7.80
C ARG A 194 -20.58 3.15 -7.66
N LEU A 195 -19.78 2.76 -6.67
CA LEU A 195 -18.43 3.26 -6.44
C LEU A 195 -17.47 2.08 -6.20
N VAL A 196 -16.29 2.15 -6.81
CA VAL A 196 -15.14 1.30 -6.50
C VAL A 196 -14.00 2.17 -6.00
N GLY A 197 -13.60 1.96 -4.76
CA GLY A 197 -12.53 2.70 -4.09
C GLY A 197 -11.26 1.85 -4.00
N PHE A 198 -10.13 2.35 -4.49
CA PHE A 198 -8.84 1.66 -4.45
C PHE A 198 -7.95 2.28 -3.38
N THR A 199 -7.38 1.45 -2.51
CA THR A 199 -6.20 1.86 -1.72
C THR A 199 -4.93 1.50 -2.47
N THR A 200 -3.97 2.42 -2.51
CA THR A 200 -2.69 2.22 -3.17
C THR A 200 -1.54 2.72 -2.29
N VAL A 201 -0.66 1.80 -1.90
CA VAL A 201 0.60 2.06 -1.21
C VAL A 201 1.71 1.23 -1.85
N PHE A 202 2.90 1.81 -2.00
CA PHE A 202 4.05 1.17 -2.66
C PHE A 202 3.68 0.61 -4.04
N GLN A 203 3.90 -0.69 -4.28
CA GLN A 203 3.75 -1.35 -5.58
C GLN A 203 2.30 -1.83 -5.86
N GLN A 204 1.28 -1.06 -5.47
CA GLN A 204 -0.13 -1.37 -5.72
C GLN A 204 -0.77 -0.57 -6.86
N HIS A 205 -0.05 0.40 -7.43
CA HIS A 205 -0.69 1.45 -8.23
C HIS A 205 -1.08 0.97 -9.63
N VAL A 206 -0.16 0.35 -10.38
CA VAL A 206 -0.41 -0.16 -11.74
C VAL A 206 -1.40 -1.30 -11.71
N ALA A 207 -1.33 -2.20 -10.73
CA ALA A 207 -2.31 -3.27 -10.55
C ALA A 207 -3.73 -2.70 -10.35
N SER A 208 -3.86 -1.66 -9.52
CA SER A 208 -5.14 -0.96 -9.28
C SER A 208 -5.65 -0.23 -10.52
N LEU A 209 -4.78 0.47 -11.24
CA LEU A 209 -5.13 1.15 -12.49
C LEU A 209 -5.54 0.17 -13.59
N ALA A 210 -4.86 -0.98 -13.70
CA ALA A 210 -5.20 -2.01 -14.67
C ALA A 210 -6.60 -2.58 -14.43
N LEU A 211 -6.96 -2.88 -13.17
CA LEU A 211 -8.31 -3.31 -12.81
C LEU A 211 -9.33 -2.18 -13.04
N ALA A 212 -9.06 -0.96 -12.58
CA ALA A 212 -9.92 0.20 -12.78
C ALA A 212 -10.25 0.47 -14.26
N ARG A 213 -9.26 0.35 -15.15
CA ARG A 213 -9.43 0.49 -16.61
C ARG A 213 -10.43 -0.52 -17.16
N ARG A 214 -10.32 -1.80 -16.77
CA ARG A 214 -11.24 -2.86 -17.22
C ARG A 214 -12.64 -2.69 -16.64
N LEU A 215 -12.76 -2.30 -15.37
CA LEU A 215 -14.03 -2.01 -14.74
C LEU A 215 -14.75 -0.88 -15.47
N LYS A 216 -14.05 0.24 -15.74
CA LYS A 216 -14.64 1.38 -16.46
C LYS A 216 -15.06 1.01 -17.89
N ALA A 217 -14.28 0.16 -18.58
CA ALA A 217 -14.63 -0.29 -19.93
C ALA A 217 -15.94 -1.10 -19.97
N ARG A 218 -16.23 -1.89 -18.93
CA ARG A 218 -17.42 -2.75 -18.86
C ARG A 218 -18.60 -2.13 -18.13
N ALA A 219 -18.33 -1.20 -17.21
CA ALA A 219 -19.32 -0.46 -16.45
C ALA A 219 -18.97 1.04 -16.44
N PRO A 220 -19.22 1.78 -17.54
CA PRO A 220 -18.80 3.19 -17.67
C PRO A 220 -19.35 4.13 -16.59
N ASN A 221 -20.48 3.76 -15.99
CA ASN A 221 -21.17 4.56 -14.96
C ASN A 221 -20.65 4.33 -13.55
N VAL A 222 -19.79 3.32 -13.30
CA VAL A 222 -19.21 3.10 -11.98
C VAL A 222 -18.26 4.25 -11.66
N THR A 223 -18.33 4.82 -10.45
CA THR A 223 -17.36 5.83 -10.03
C THR A 223 -16.10 5.14 -9.49
N ILE A 224 -14.93 5.53 -9.99
CA ILE A 224 -13.62 5.02 -9.63
C ILE A 224 -12.89 6.07 -8.81
N VAL A 225 -12.59 5.75 -7.56
CA VAL A 225 -11.88 6.63 -6.62
C VAL A 225 -10.60 5.96 -6.14
N PHE A 226 -9.49 6.69 -6.17
CA PHE A 226 -8.21 6.23 -5.67
C PHE A 226 -7.85 6.94 -4.35
N GLY A 227 -7.13 6.26 -3.48
CA GLY A 227 -6.58 6.80 -2.24
C GLY A 227 -5.36 6.01 -1.78
N GLY A 228 -4.91 6.29 -0.55
CA GLY A 228 -3.66 5.76 -0.01
C GLY A 228 -2.47 6.67 -0.31
N SER A 229 -1.28 6.28 0.16
CA SER A 229 -0.08 7.12 0.07
C SER A 229 0.35 7.43 -1.36
N ASN A 230 0.04 6.55 -2.32
CA ASN A 230 0.34 6.80 -3.74
C ASN A 230 -0.54 7.91 -4.36
N CYS A 231 -1.53 8.43 -3.63
CA CYS A 231 -2.43 9.49 -4.09
C CYS A 231 -2.16 10.85 -3.43
N GLU A 232 -1.12 10.96 -2.59
CA GLU A 232 -0.85 12.19 -1.87
C GLU A 232 -0.28 13.30 -2.78
N GLY A 233 -0.81 14.51 -2.60
CA GLY A 233 -0.45 15.74 -3.27
C GLY A 233 -0.48 15.62 -4.80
N VAL A 234 0.67 15.90 -5.40
CA VAL A 234 0.85 15.88 -6.86
C VAL A 234 0.64 14.49 -7.46
N MET A 235 0.87 13.41 -6.70
CA MET A 235 0.74 12.05 -7.23
C MET A 235 -0.71 11.67 -7.50
N GLY A 236 -1.64 12.05 -6.61
CA GLY A 236 -3.08 11.89 -6.86
C GLY A 236 -3.57 12.75 -8.02
N ALA A 237 -3.06 14.00 -8.12
CA ALA A 237 -3.38 14.88 -9.24
C ALA A 237 -2.88 14.34 -10.59
N GLU A 238 -1.66 13.79 -10.62
CA GLU A 238 -1.10 13.10 -11.78
C GLU A 238 -1.92 11.86 -12.15
N THR A 239 -2.33 11.05 -11.17
CA THR A 239 -3.17 9.87 -11.40
C THR A 239 -4.45 10.24 -12.16
N VAL A 240 -5.18 11.24 -11.68
CA VAL A 240 -6.42 11.71 -12.31
C VAL A 240 -6.16 12.38 -13.66
N ARG A 241 -5.02 13.06 -13.81
CA ARG A 241 -4.64 13.74 -15.06
C ARG A 241 -4.28 12.74 -16.18
N GLN A 242 -3.53 11.70 -15.86
CA GLN A 242 -2.98 10.74 -16.81
C GLN A 242 -3.96 9.61 -17.18
N PHE A 243 -4.85 9.23 -16.26
CA PHE A 243 -5.73 8.08 -16.43
C PHE A 243 -7.21 8.51 -16.49
N PRO A 244 -7.80 8.70 -17.68
CA PRO A 244 -9.15 9.25 -17.82
C PRO A 244 -10.28 8.41 -17.22
N PHE A 245 -10.00 7.13 -16.93
CA PHE A 245 -10.94 6.21 -16.28
C PHE A 245 -10.96 6.34 -14.74
N VAL A 246 -10.10 7.18 -14.16
CA VAL A 246 -10.11 7.54 -12.74
C VAL A 246 -10.91 8.83 -12.56
N ASP A 247 -12.01 8.77 -11.80
CA ASP A 247 -12.90 9.92 -11.62
C ASP A 247 -12.40 10.87 -10.53
N ALA A 248 -11.82 10.31 -9.47
CA ALA A 248 -11.22 11.08 -8.39
C ALA A 248 -10.04 10.38 -7.69
N ALA A 249 -9.16 11.17 -7.09
CA ALA A 249 -8.17 10.70 -6.12
C ALA A 249 -8.28 11.51 -4.82
N VAL A 250 -8.25 10.83 -3.68
CA VAL A 250 -8.25 11.44 -2.35
C VAL A 250 -6.81 11.59 -1.89
N SER A 251 -6.44 12.82 -1.55
CA SER A 251 -5.13 13.17 -1.02
C SER A 251 -5.22 13.40 0.48
N GLY A 252 -4.39 12.75 1.29
CA GLY A 252 -4.44 12.85 2.75
C GLY A 252 -5.45 11.90 3.41
N GLU A 253 -5.98 12.28 4.57
CA GLU A 253 -6.87 11.43 5.37
C GLU A 253 -8.26 11.29 4.74
N GLY A 254 -8.67 10.05 4.46
CA GLY A 254 -9.94 9.74 3.79
C GLY A 254 -11.15 9.71 4.72
N ASP A 255 -10.96 9.68 6.04
CA ASP A 255 -11.98 9.29 7.01
C ASP A 255 -13.22 10.20 7.00
N LEU A 256 -13.04 11.51 6.82
CA LEU A 256 -14.12 12.48 6.77
C LEU A 256 -14.69 12.64 5.36
N ILE A 257 -13.81 12.65 4.36
CA ILE A 257 -14.18 13.03 2.99
C ILE A 257 -14.77 11.85 2.21
N PHE A 258 -14.34 10.62 2.50
CA PHE A 258 -14.80 9.45 1.76
C PHE A 258 -16.29 9.13 1.98
N PRO A 259 -16.85 9.20 3.20
CA PRO A 259 -18.30 9.13 3.38
C PRO A 259 -19.05 10.20 2.58
N GLU A 260 -18.54 11.43 2.53
CA GLU A 260 -19.15 12.49 1.71
C GLU A 260 -19.09 12.15 0.21
N ILE A 261 -17.95 11.67 -0.29
CA ILE A 261 -17.80 11.20 -1.68
C ILE A 261 -18.85 10.14 -2.00
N VAL A 262 -18.99 9.14 -1.13
CA VAL A 262 -19.98 8.06 -1.30
C VAL A 262 -21.38 8.65 -1.36
N GLN A 263 -21.76 9.51 -0.42
CA GLN A 263 -23.08 10.15 -0.41
C GLN A 263 -23.34 10.96 -1.69
N ARG A 264 -22.34 11.70 -2.20
CA ARG A 264 -22.46 12.44 -3.46
C ARG A 264 -22.66 11.49 -4.64
N VAL A 265 -21.90 10.41 -4.75
CA VAL A 265 -22.09 9.39 -5.80
C VAL A 265 -23.47 8.75 -5.68
N LEU A 266 -23.92 8.45 -4.47
CA LEU A 266 -25.24 7.87 -4.23
C LEU A 266 -26.39 8.81 -4.63
N LYS A 267 -26.18 10.12 -4.56
CA LYS A 267 -27.12 11.17 -4.97
C LYS A 267 -26.90 11.68 -6.40
N GLY A 268 -25.91 11.18 -7.13
CA GLY A 268 -25.55 11.68 -8.46
C GLY A 268 -25.00 13.11 -8.47
N SER A 269 -24.42 13.56 -7.36
CA SER A 269 -23.84 14.90 -7.20
C SER A 269 -22.36 14.95 -7.61
N PRO A 270 -21.86 16.09 -8.12
CA PRO A 270 -20.46 16.24 -8.51
C PRO A 270 -19.47 16.09 -7.34
N LEU A 271 -18.33 15.47 -7.60
CA LEU A 271 -17.22 15.36 -6.63
C LEU A 271 -16.32 16.60 -6.58
N ALA A 272 -16.38 17.45 -7.60
CA ALA A 272 -15.58 18.68 -7.64
C ALA A 272 -15.94 19.62 -6.48
N GLY A 273 -14.92 20.31 -5.95
CA GLY A 273 -15.06 21.26 -4.84
C GLY A 273 -15.04 20.63 -3.44
N LEU A 274 -14.75 19.32 -3.34
CA LEU A 274 -14.39 18.66 -2.09
C LEU A 274 -12.91 18.90 -1.79
N ASP A 275 -12.60 19.33 -0.57
CA ASP A 275 -11.22 19.57 -0.13
C ASP A 275 -10.43 18.26 -0.15
N GLY A 276 -9.22 18.29 -0.72
CA GLY A 276 -8.38 17.10 -0.86
C GLY A 276 -8.80 16.12 -1.95
N VAL A 277 -9.90 16.37 -2.67
CA VAL A 277 -10.37 15.48 -3.74
C VAL A 277 -9.96 16.03 -5.10
N LYS A 278 -9.01 15.33 -5.71
CA LYS A 278 -8.51 15.59 -7.06
C LYS A 278 -9.50 15.03 -8.06
N THR A 279 -9.99 15.84 -8.98
CA THR A 279 -10.94 15.43 -10.04
C THR A 279 -10.51 16.01 -11.37
N ARG A 280 -11.00 15.47 -12.48
CA ARG A 280 -10.70 16.03 -13.82
C ARG A 280 -11.05 17.51 -13.96
N ALA A 281 -12.06 17.97 -13.23
CA ALA A 281 -12.48 19.37 -13.20
C ALA A 281 -11.52 20.28 -12.42
N THR A 282 -10.80 19.74 -11.42
CA THR A 282 -9.94 20.53 -10.51
C THR A 282 -8.46 20.43 -10.87
N VAL A 283 -7.97 19.28 -11.37
CA VAL A 283 -6.52 19.03 -11.58
C VAL A 283 -5.83 20.05 -12.48
N ARG A 284 -6.49 20.54 -13.55
CA ARG A 284 -5.88 21.54 -14.43
C ARG A 284 -5.51 22.82 -13.67
N ARG A 285 -6.36 23.23 -12.72
CA ARG A 285 -6.14 24.41 -11.88
C ARG A 285 -4.99 24.16 -10.90
N GLU A 286 -4.94 22.98 -10.31
CA GLU A 286 -3.89 22.59 -9.36
C GLU A 286 -2.50 22.65 -10.00
N PHE A 287 -2.34 22.09 -11.21
CA PHE A 287 -1.08 22.18 -11.96
C PHE A 287 -0.72 23.61 -12.36
N LEU A 288 -1.71 24.45 -12.69
CA LEU A 288 -1.47 25.84 -13.04
C LEU A 288 -0.89 26.63 -11.85
N PHE A 289 -1.34 26.34 -10.63
CA PHE A 289 -0.90 27.03 -9.41
C PHE A 289 0.21 26.30 -8.65
N GLY A 290 0.55 25.06 -9.03
CA GLY A 290 1.52 24.23 -8.30
C GLY A 290 1.09 23.93 -6.86
N SER A 291 -0.21 23.88 -6.59
CA SER A 291 -0.79 23.69 -5.26
C SER A 291 -1.71 22.46 -5.28
N PHE A 292 -1.41 21.53 -4.37
CA PHE A 292 -2.05 20.22 -4.29
C PHE A 292 -2.49 19.97 -2.85
N ASP A 293 -3.66 20.49 -2.52
CA ASP A 293 -4.17 20.46 -1.14
C ASP A 293 -4.59 19.05 -0.71
N ASN A 294 -4.36 18.72 0.56
CA ASN A 294 -4.84 17.50 1.19
C ASN A 294 -6.24 17.68 1.78
N ALA A 295 -6.94 16.56 2.00
CA ALA A 295 -8.18 16.51 2.73
C ALA A 295 -7.93 16.93 4.18
N PRO A 296 -8.89 17.60 4.83
CA PRO A 296 -8.75 18.00 6.22
C PRO A 296 -8.45 16.79 7.13
N PRO A 297 -7.41 16.86 7.98
CA PRO A 297 -7.08 15.76 8.88
C PRO A 297 -8.16 15.58 9.96
N VAL A 298 -8.35 14.35 10.43
CA VAL A 298 -9.27 14.01 11.52
C VAL A 298 -8.81 14.66 12.81
N ARG A 299 -9.55 15.62 13.36
CA ARG A 299 -9.16 16.27 14.62
C ARG A 299 -9.51 15.47 15.87
N ASP A 300 -10.72 14.91 15.91
CA ASP A 300 -11.16 14.07 17.02
C ASP A 300 -11.01 12.59 16.67
N MET A 301 -9.92 11.99 17.14
CA MET A 301 -9.64 10.56 16.97
C MET A 301 -10.66 9.66 17.66
N ASN A 302 -11.41 10.15 18.67
CA ASN A 302 -12.41 9.34 19.36
C ASN A 302 -13.67 9.11 18.51
N ALA A 303 -13.95 10.01 17.57
CA ALA A 303 -15.12 9.94 16.67
C ALA A 303 -14.96 8.90 15.54
N LEU A 304 -13.74 8.40 15.34
CA LEU A 304 -13.45 7.36 14.34
C LEU A 304 -14.25 6.08 14.64
N PRO A 305 -14.72 5.37 13.60
CA PRO A 305 -15.39 4.08 13.77
C PRO A 305 -14.42 3.04 14.29
N TYR A 306 -14.96 1.91 14.77
CA TYR A 306 -14.14 0.71 14.87
C TYR A 306 -13.88 0.15 13.47
N PRO A 307 -12.67 -0.34 13.20
CA PRO A 307 -12.37 -0.99 11.93
C PRO A 307 -13.15 -2.30 11.79
N ASP A 308 -13.68 -2.56 10.59
CA ASP A 308 -14.33 -3.82 10.22
C ASP A 308 -13.36 -4.67 9.38
N PHE A 309 -12.86 -5.76 9.98
CA PHE A 309 -11.92 -6.69 9.34
C PHE A 309 -12.58 -7.95 8.76
N ASP A 310 -13.92 -8.06 8.80
CA ASP A 310 -14.63 -9.32 8.50
C ASP A 310 -14.32 -9.84 7.10
N ASP A 311 -14.34 -8.96 6.08
CA ASP A 311 -14.15 -9.38 4.68
C ASP A 311 -12.76 -9.98 4.47
N PHE A 312 -11.74 -9.44 5.16
CA PHE A 312 -10.40 -10.02 5.11
C PHE A 312 -10.40 -11.44 5.69
N PHE A 313 -11.05 -11.66 6.84
CA PHE A 313 -11.10 -12.98 7.44
C PHE A 313 -11.90 -13.97 6.58
N ASP A 314 -13.00 -13.53 5.98
CA ASP A 314 -13.79 -14.36 5.08
C ASP A 314 -12.94 -14.84 3.88
N GLU A 315 -12.21 -13.93 3.23
CA GLU A 315 -11.31 -14.27 2.13
C GLU A 315 -10.10 -15.10 2.60
N PHE A 316 -9.43 -14.69 3.69
CA PHE A 316 -8.26 -15.38 4.24
C PHE A 316 -8.60 -16.82 4.63
N ASN A 317 -9.74 -17.05 5.28
CA ASN A 317 -10.18 -18.40 5.64
C ASN A 317 -10.44 -19.29 4.40
N ALA A 318 -10.75 -18.71 3.24
CA ALA A 318 -10.94 -19.43 1.99
C ALA A 318 -9.64 -19.74 1.22
N THR A 319 -8.49 -19.19 1.64
CA THR A 319 -7.21 -19.31 0.91
C THR A 319 -6.40 -20.57 1.24
N GLY A 320 -6.74 -21.26 2.32
CA GLY A 320 -5.96 -22.38 2.86
C GLY A 320 -4.74 -21.95 3.71
N PHE A 321 -4.42 -20.66 3.80
CA PHE A 321 -3.26 -20.19 4.57
C PHE A 321 -3.41 -20.36 6.09
N LYS A 322 -4.65 -20.41 6.58
CA LYS A 322 -5.00 -20.52 8.01
C LYS A 322 -4.32 -21.68 8.75
N SER A 323 -3.99 -22.78 8.06
CA SER A 323 -3.32 -23.93 8.70
C SER A 323 -1.89 -23.64 9.14
N THR A 324 -1.29 -22.57 8.63
CA THR A 324 0.12 -22.22 8.85
C THR A 324 0.34 -20.77 9.27
N TRP A 325 -0.68 -19.91 9.10
CA TRP A 325 -0.58 -18.47 9.34
C TRP A 325 -1.75 -17.96 10.15
N GLN A 326 -1.45 -17.01 11.01
CA GLN A 326 -2.43 -16.24 11.75
C GLN A 326 -2.36 -14.78 11.27
N PRO A 327 -3.51 -14.17 10.92
CA PRO A 327 -3.54 -12.75 10.57
C PRO A 327 -3.03 -11.88 11.71
N ARG A 328 -2.34 -10.79 11.33
CA ARG A 328 -1.98 -9.72 12.26
C ARG A 328 -2.92 -8.55 12.02
N LEU A 329 -3.50 -8.01 13.09
CA LEU A 329 -4.42 -6.88 13.01
C LEU A 329 -3.70 -5.61 13.41
N PHE A 330 -3.96 -4.56 12.63
CA PHE A 330 -3.45 -3.24 12.95
C PHE A 330 -4.41 -2.50 13.87
N PHE A 331 -3.85 -1.76 14.81
CA PHE A 331 -4.56 -0.95 15.77
C PHE A 331 -3.89 0.42 15.85
N GLU A 332 -4.67 1.49 15.86
CA GLU A 332 -4.16 2.87 15.85
C GLU A 332 -4.66 3.58 17.11
N THR A 333 -3.74 4.12 17.92
CA THR A 333 -4.08 4.95 19.08
C THR A 333 -3.86 6.43 18.81
N SER A 334 -3.05 6.77 17.81
CA SER A 334 -2.74 8.14 17.44
C SER A 334 -2.34 8.30 15.97
N ARG A 335 -2.45 9.55 15.47
CA ARG A 335 -1.98 10.00 14.16
C ARG A 335 -1.10 11.23 14.32
N GLY A 336 -0.24 11.47 13.34
CA GLY A 336 0.83 12.46 13.44
C GLY A 336 2.01 11.92 14.24
N CYS A 337 2.91 12.80 14.66
CA CYS A 337 4.09 12.41 15.42
C CYS A 337 4.39 13.45 16.49
N TRP A 338 4.24 13.07 17.76
CA TRP A 338 4.47 13.95 18.90
C TRP A 338 5.88 14.56 18.91
N TRP A 339 6.89 13.78 18.52
CA TRP A 339 8.25 14.28 18.40
C TRP A 339 8.40 15.20 17.19
N GLY A 340 7.92 14.75 16.03
CA GLY A 340 8.09 15.47 14.77
C GLY A 340 7.31 16.79 14.71
N GLU A 341 6.20 16.92 15.45
CA GLU A 341 5.49 18.19 15.68
C GLU A 341 6.41 19.25 16.31
N LYS A 342 7.34 18.83 17.18
CA LYS A 342 8.27 19.71 17.90
C LYS A 342 9.63 19.83 17.20
N ARG A 343 10.07 18.73 16.60
CA ARG A 343 11.40 18.50 16.04
C ARG A 343 11.30 17.53 14.88
N HIS A 344 10.90 18.06 13.72
CA HIS A 344 10.78 17.25 12.52
C HIS A 344 12.13 16.65 12.12
N CYS A 345 12.22 15.31 12.15
CA CYS A 345 13.35 14.54 11.64
C CYS A 345 13.57 14.83 10.14
N THR A 346 14.79 15.19 9.76
CA THR A 346 15.13 15.60 8.38
C THR A 346 15.02 14.49 7.34
N PHE A 347 14.96 13.23 7.78
CA PHE A 347 14.82 12.05 6.92
C PHE A 347 13.38 11.55 6.80
N CYS A 348 12.45 12.08 7.60
CA CYS A 348 11.11 11.50 7.73
C CYS A 348 10.24 11.88 6.53
N GLY A 349 9.73 10.87 5.83
CA GLY A 349 8.69 11.03 4.80
C GLY A 349 7.28 10.62 5.28
N LEU A 350 7.08 10.43 6.58
CA LEU A 350 5.82 9.97 7.17
C LEU A 350 4.92 11.14 7.61
N ASN A 351 3.62 10.85 7.78
CA ASN A 351 2.56 11.78 8.19
C ASN A 351 2.17 12.83 7.13
N GLY A 352 2.62 12.65 5.89
CA GLY A 352 2.21 13.48 4.77
C GLY A 352 2.49 14.97 5.01
N GLN A 353 1.45 15.80 4.88
CA GLN A 353 1.56 17.24 5.11
C GLN A 353 1.34 17.72 6.56
N THR A 354 0.97 16.85 7.51
CA THR A 354 0.72 17.28 8.90
C THR A 354 1.46 16.44 9.93
N MET A 355 2.24 17.11 10.77
CA MET A 355 2.91 16.49 11.93
C MET A 355 2.06 16.57 13.20
N GLU A 356 0.91 17.25 13.16
CA GLU A 356 0.04 17.49 14.32
C GLU A 356 -0.34 16.17 14.99
N PHE A 357 0.07 16.01 16.26
CA PHE A 357 -0.16 14.80 17.01
C PHE A 357 -1.56 14.78 17.62
N ARG A 358 -2.31 13.73 17.30
CA ARG A 358 -3.71 13.55 17.70
C ARG A 358 -3.88 12.13 18.21
N SER A 359 -4.57 11.95 19.32
CA SER A 359 -4.69 10.62 19.96
C SER A 359 -6.10 10.34 20.45
N LYS A 360 -6.45 9.06 20.47
CA LYS A 360 -7.64 8.55 21.17
C LYS A 360 -7.43 8.71 22.68
N SER A 361 -8.52 8.93 23.42
CA SER A 361 -8.49 8.77 24.87
C SER A 361 -8.16 7.32 25.24
N GLY A 362 -7.53 7.10 26.40
CA GLY A 362 -7.18 5.75 26.85
C GLY A 362 -8.39 4.82 26.97
N ALA A 363 -9.55 5.34 27.41
CA ALA A 363 -10.79 4.58 27.47
C ALA A 363 -11.28 4.15 26.08
N ARG A 364 -11.29 5.07 25.11
CA ARG A 364 -11.70 4.80 23.73
C ARG A 364 -10.74 3.82 23.03
N ALA A 365 -9.44 3.91 23.29
CA ALA A 365 -8.45 2.97 22.78
C ALA A 365 -8.66 1.56 23.36
N LEU A 366 -8.87 1.44 24.67
CA LEU A 366 -9.12 0.16 25.34
C LEU A 366 -10.42 -0.50 24.83
N GLU A 367 -11.47 0.29 24.65
CA GLU A 367 -12.75 -0.18 24.13
C GLU A 367 -12.61 -0.77 22.71
N GLU A 368 -11.91 -0.09 21.80
CA GLU A 368 -11.68 -0.61 20.44
C GLU A 368 -10.75 -1.81 20.42
N LEU A 369 -9.70 -1.82 21.23
CA LEU A 369 -8.84 -2.99 21.36
C LEU A 369 -9.65 -4.21 21.84
N THR A 370 -10.53 -4.02 22.83
CA THR A 370 -11.43 -5.06 23.32
C THR A 370 -12.36 -5.54 22.21
N PHE A 371 -13.00 -4.62 21.48
CA PHE A 371 -13.86 -4.94 20.34
C PHE A 371 -13.13 -5.78 19.28
N ILE A 372 -11.91 -5.41 18.90
CA ILE A 372 -11.11 -6.14 17.89
C ILE A 372 -10.77 -7.55 18.38
N VAL A 373 -10.30 -7.68 19.63
CA VAL A 373 -9.89 -8.97 20.21
C VAL A 373 -11.09 -9.91 20.42
N GLU A 374 -12.24 -9.39 20.84
CA GLU A 374 -13.47 -10.17 20.98
C GLU A 374 -14.01 -10.66 19.63
N ARG A 375 -13.96 -9.81 18.60
CA ARG A 375 -14.45 -10.15 17.26
C ARG A 375 -13.51 -11.10 16.51
N HIS A 376 -12.20 -10.96 16.69
CA HIS A 376 -11.17 -11.71 15.99
C HIS A 376 -10.16 -12.33 16.96
N PRO A 377 -10.58 -13.32 17.77
CA PRO A 377 -9.79 -13.84 18.86
C PRO A 377 -8.51 -14.54 18.40
N GLY A 378 -7.47 -14.39 19.21
CA GLY A 378 -6.18 -15.06 19.04
C GLY A 378 -5.20 -14.35 18.11
N CYS A 379 -5.61 -13.32 17.36
CA CYS A 379 -4.73 -12.62 16.42
C CYS A 379 -3.70 -11.73 17.13
N ASP A 380 -2.51 -11.63 16.54
CA ASP A 380 -1.52 -10.65 16.97
C ASP A 380 -2.02 -9.23 16.66
N ILE A 381 -1.93 -8.33 17.64
CA ILE A 381 -2.25 -6.92 17.46
C ILE A 381 -0.95 -6.13 17.34
N GLN A 382 -0.82 -5.34 16.28
CA GLN A 382 0.29 -4.42 16.07
C GLN A 382 -0.21 -2.98 16.04
N VAL A 383 0.37 -2.15 16.91
CA VAL A 383 0.11 -0.72 16.93
C VAL A 383 0.83 -0.06 15.75
N VAL A 384 0.12 0.75 14.97
CA VAL A 384 0.64 1.38 13.74
C VAL A 384 0.94 2.88 13.88
N ASP A 385 0.88 3.39 15.10
CA ASP A 385 1.25 4.76 15.44
C ASP A 385 2.67 5.08 15.00
N THR A 386 2.91 6.32 14.54
CA THR A 386 4.26 6.77 14.22
C THR A 386 5.13 6.70 15.48
N PRO A 387 6.32 6.06 15.44
CA PRO A 387 7.22 6.02 16.58
C PRO A 387 7.54 7.44 17.06
N ALA A 388 7.38 7.67 18.36
CA ALA A 388 7.77 8.91 19.03
C ALA A 388 9.24 8.87 19.47
#